data_AF-A0A2R3JLQ5-F1
#
_entry.id   AF-A0A2R3JLQ5-F1
#
_cell.length_a   1.000
_cell.length_b   1.000
_cell.length_c   1.000
_cell.angle_alpha   90.00
_cell.angle_beta   90.00
_cell.angle_gamma   90.00
#
_symmetry.space_group_name_H-M   'P 1'
#
loop_
_entity.id
_entity.type
_entity.pdbx_description
1 polymer ?
#
loop_
_entity_poly.entity_id
_entity_poly.type
_entity_poly.pdbx_seq_one_letter_code
_entity_poly.pdbx_strand_id
1 'polypeptide(L)'
;MADVEWKGYDSLKAKLTKLPKVAHDAIWDGNFDIVEKVQGYAVQELQSSVKHGNGELAGSLKYEVVDRDGKCVGRVWSDDPVALYRELGTGRVGEMSPKDLPDGMEPTYRQTPWFIPADAVDIDLNEIYGMPKIKINGKVFYRTNGQPARQFLTPAINNVKDEAPKIMKDKVKAAIKSELGD
;
A
#
# COMPACT_ATOMS: atom_id res chain seq x y z
N MET A 1 -59.93 10.33 -26.79
CA MET A 1 -58.47 10.22 -26.62
C MET A 1 -58.25 8.97 -25.79
N ALA A 2 -57.47 8.00 -26.26
CA ALA A 2 -57.18 6.80 -25.49
C ALA A 2 -56.26 7.18 -24.32
N ASP A 3 -56.66 6.81 -23.10
CA ASP A 3 -55.87 7.03 -21.89
C ASP A 3 -54.72 6.01 -21.89
N VAL A 4 -53.49 6.49 -22.09
CA VAL A 4 -52.31 5.62 -22.16
C VAL A 4 -51.73 5.49 -20.75
N GLU A 5 -51.97 4.35 -20.11
CA GLU A 5 -51.44 4.03 -18.77
C GLU A 5 -50.02 3.46 -18.88
N TRP A 6 -49.03 4.18 -18.35
CA TRP A 6 -47.62 3.76 -18.32
C TRP A 6 -47.34 2.88 -17.10
N LYS A 7 -47.56 1.57 -17.23
CA LYS A 7 -47.26 0.62 -16.15
C LYS A 7 -45.75 0.57 -15.88
N GLY A 8 -45.36 0.76 -14.62
CA GLY A 8 -43.96 0.65 -14.17
C GLY A 8 -43.15 1.96 -14.20
N TYR A 9 -43.73 3.08 -14.65
CA TYR A 9 -43.05 4.39 -14.65
C TYR A 9 -42.63 4.83 -13.24
N ASP A 10 -43.50 4.70 -12.24
CA ASP A 10 -43.19 5.09 -10.86
C ASP A 10 -42.08 4.23 -10.25
N SER A 11 -42.07 2.93 -10.56
CA SER A 11 -41.02 2.00 -10.14
C SER A 11 -39.67 2.39 -10.77
N LEU A 12 -39.65 2.64 -12.08
CA LEU A 12 -38.44 3.10 -12.78
C LEU A 12 -37.93 4.42 -12.21
N LYS A 13 -38.81 5.40 -12.00
CA LYS A 13 -38.46 6.70 -11.42
C LYS A 13 -37.87 6.55 -10.02
N ALA A 14 -38.45 5.68 -9.19
CA ALA A 14 -37.93 5.38 -7.86
C ALA A 14 -36.55 4.73 -7.91
N LYS A 15 -36.33 3.74 -8.80
CA LYS A 15 -35.03 3.08 -8.98
C LYS A 15 -33.96 4.07 -9.46
N LEU A 16 -34.27 4.89 -10.47
CA LEU A 16 -33.36 5.92 -10.99
C LEU A 16 -32.99 6.97 -9.95
N THR A 17 -33.93 7.33 -9.07
CA THR A 17 -33.67 8.27 -7.97
C THR A 17 -32.70 7.70 -6.93
N LYS A 18 -32.76 6.39 -6.67
CA LYS A 18 -31.90 5.70 -5.69
C LYS A 18 -30.53 5.31 -6.26
N LEU A 19 -30.45 5.06 -7.58
CA LEU A 19 -29.26 4.54 -8.24
C LEU A 19 -27.96 5.31 -7.92
N PRO A 20 -27.91 6.65 -7.89
CA PRO A 20 -26.67 7.36 -7.59
C PRO A 20 -26.11 7.03 -6.21
N LYS A 21 -26.98 6.93 -5.20
CA LYS A 21 -26.57 6.57 -3.84
C LYS A 21 -26.09 5.13 -3.77
N VAL A 22 -26.86 4.20 -4.34
CA VAL A 22 -26.49 2.76 -4.37
C VAL A 22 -25.15 2.55 -5.09
N ALA A 23 -24.91 3.27 -6.19
CA ALA A 23 -23.66 3.20 -6.91
C ALA A 23 -22.49 3.78 -6.09
N HIS A 24 -22.69 4.93 -5.43
CA HIS A 24 -21.66 5.54 -4.57
C HIS A 24 -21.30 4.64 -3.39
N ASP A 25 -22.29 4.16 -2.64
CA ASP A 25 -22.09 3.25 -1.50
C ASP A 25 -21.35 1.97 -1.94
N ALA A 26 -21.71 1.40 -3.10
CA ALA A 26 -21.01 0.22 -3.65
C ALA A 26 -19.57 0.49 -4.08
N ILE A 27 -19.29 1.69 -4.60
CA ILE A 27 -17.93 2.12 -4.95
C ILE A 27 -17.09 2.34 -3.69
N TRP A 28 -17.70 2.89 -2.64
CA TRP A 28 -17.09 3.10 -1.34
C TRP A 28 -16.67 1.76 -0.72
N ASP A 29 -17.60 0.81 -0.63
CA ASP A 29 -17.33 -0.54 -0.13
C ASP A 29 -16.31 -1.29 -1.00
N GLY A 30 -16.40 -1.13 -2.33
CA GLY A 30 -15.42 -1.72 -3.25
C GLY A 30 -14.01 -1.17 -3.05
N ASN A 31 -13.85 0.11 -2.68
CA ASN A 31 -12.56 0.67 -2.33
C ASN A 31 -12.01 0.10 -1.02
N PHE A 32 -12.87 -0.18 -0.02
CA PHE A 32 -12.45 -0.86 1.20
C PHE A 32 -11.87 -2.24 0.91
N ASP A 33 -12.57 -3.07 0.12
CA ASP A 33 -12.08 -4.38 -0.31
C ASP A 33 -10.72 -4.27 -1.03
N ILE A 34 -10.53 -3.25 -1.86
CA ILE A 34 -9.28 -3.02 -2.60
C ILE A 34 -8.13 -2.68 -1.64
N VAL A 35 -8.31 -1.72 -0.73
CA VAL A 35 -7.24 -1.30 0.18
C VAL A 35 -6.88 -2.38 1.19
N GLU A 36 -7.86 -3.14 1.66
CA GLU A 36 -7.63 -4.31 2.52
C GLU A 36 -6.84 -5.39 1.80
N LYS A 37 -7.12 -5.61 0.52
CA LYS A 37 -6.35 -6.55 -0.30
C LYS A 37 -4.91 -6.09 -0.53
N VAL A 38 -4.71 -4.79 -0.78
CA VAL A 38 -3.36 -4.21 -0.88
C VAL A 38 -2.60 -4.41 0.43
N GLN A 39 -3.23 -4.12 1.57
CA GLN A 39 -2.62 -4.37 2.88
C GLN A 39 -2.27 -5.85 3.05
N GLY A 40 -3.17 -6.77 2.70
CA GLY A 40 -2.93 -8.21 2.77
C GLY A 40 -1.72 -8.66 1.95
N TYR A 41 -1.59 -8.21 0.71
CA TYR A 41 -0.42 -8.52 -0.12
C TYR A 41 0.86 -7.87 0.41
N ALA A 42 0.79 -6.63 0.90
CA ALA A 42 1.93 -5.97 1.52
C ALA A 42 2.43 -6.73 2.77
N VAL A 43 1.52 -7.24 3.61
CA VAL A 43 1.83 -8.09 4.76
C VAL A 43 2.48 -9.41 4.32
N GLN A 44 1.96 -10.05 3.27
CA GLN A 44 2.55 -11.28 2.72
C GLN A 44 3.97 -11.05 2.20
N GLU A 45 4.21 -9.96 1.48
CA GLU A 45 5.55 -9.58 1.02
C GLU A 45 6.50 -9.33 2.19
N LEU A 46 6.03 -8.67 3.26
CA LEU A 46 6.85 -8.48 4.46
C LEU A 46 7.17 -9.81 5.14
N GLN A 47 6.21 -10.71 5.28
CA GLN A 47 6.42 -12.02 5.91
C GLN A 47 7.35 -12.92 5.10
N SER A 48 7.30 -12.87 3.77
CA SER A 48 8.17 -13.67 2.90
C SER A 48 9.61 -13.13 2.85
N SER A 49 9.78 -11.82 2.97
CA SER A 49 11.06 -11.13 2.74
C SER A 49 11.79 -10.69 4.01
N VAL A 50 11.16 -10.80 5.20
CA VAL A 50 11.75 -10.44 6.49
C VAL A 50 12.08 -11.71 7.28
N LYS A 51 13.36 -12.10 7.25
CA LYS A 51 13.85 -13.28 7.99
C LYS A 51 13.97 -13.08 9.51
N HIS A 52 14.15 -11.85 9.96
CA HIS A 52 14.50 -11.51 11.36
C HIS A 52 13.66 -10.33 11.89
N GLY A 53 12.35 -10.34 11.68
CA GLY A 53 11.46 -9.25 12.11
C GLY A 53 10.36 -9.74 13.02
N ASN A 54 9.99 -8.91 13.99
CA ASN A 54 8.93 -9.19 14.97
C ASN A 54 7.52 -8.93 14.43
N GLY A 55 7.36 -8.67 13.12
CA GLY A 55 6.08 -8.36 12.50
C GLY A 55 5.58 -6.93 12.72
N GLU A 56 6.31 -6.08 13.46
CA GLU A 56 5.93 -4.70 13.77
C GLU A 56 5.60 -3.87 12.51
N LEU A 57 6.43 -4.01 11.46
CA LEU A 57 6.23 -3.31 10.20
C LEU A 57 4.94 -3.76 9.46
N ALA A 58 4.53 -5.02 9.62
CA ALA A 58 3.27 -5.49 9.05
C ALA A 58 2.07 -4.90 9.79
N GLY A 59 2.19 -4.76 11.13
CA GLY A 59 1.17 -4.14 11.97
C GLY A 59 1.07 -2.61 11.86
N SER A 60 2.06 -1.94 11.25
CA SER A 60 2.06 -0.48 11.11
C SER A 60 1.32 0.03 9.86
N LEU A 61 0.84 -0.88 9.00
CA LEU A 61 0.11 -0.48 7.79
C LEU A 61 -1.29 0.01 8.14
N LYS A 62 -1.63 1.16 7.59
CA LYS A 62 -2.89 1.87 7.74
C LYS A 62 -3.55 2.00 6.38
N TYR A 63 -4.87 2.02 6.36
CA TYR A 63 -5.63 2.32 5.18
C TYR A 63 -6.83 3.20 5.51
N GLU A 64 -7.33 3.88 4.49
CA GLU A 64 -8.58 4.62 4.55
C GLU A 64 -9.20 4.74 3.17
N VAL A 65 -10.49 5.03 3.14
CA VAL A 65 -11.22 5.43 1.94
C VAL A 65 -11.80 6.80 2.21
N VAL A 66 -11.59 7.73 1.27
CA VAL A 66 -12.07 9.11 1.38
C VAL A 66 -12.70 9.56 0.07
N ASP A 67 -13.75 10.38 0.17
CA ASP A 67 -14.25 11.13 -0.97
C ASP A 67 -13.44 12.40 -1.13
N ARG A 68 -12.76 12.52 -2.28
CA ARG A 68 -11.93 13.68 -2.62
C ARG A 68 -12.19 14.08 -4.06
N ASP A 69 -12.54 15.34 -4.27
CA ASP A 69 -12.79 15.92 -5.60
C ASP A 69 -13.82 15.14 -6.43
N GLY A 70 -14.88 14.64 -5.77
CA GLY A 70 -15.92 13.82 -6.41
C GLY A 70 -15.49 12.40 -6.78
N LYS A 71 -14.35 11.93 -6.26
CA LYS A 71 -13.82 10.58 -6.43
C LYS A 71 -13.69 9.89 -5.10
N CYS A 72 -14.09 8.62 -5.04
CA CYS A 72 -13.78 7.76 -3.93
C CYS A 72 -12.33 7.25 -4.08
N VAL A 73 -11.48 7.56 -3.12
CA VAL A 73 -10.03 7.30 -3.14
C VAL A 73 -9.64 6.43 -1.95
N GLY A 74 -9.17 5.21 -2.24
CA GLY A 74 -8.51 4.36 -1.26
C GLY A 74 -7.03 4.73 -1.10
N ARG A 75 -6.53 4.77 0.13
CA ARG A 75 -5.11 5.01 0.46
C ARG A 75 -4.60 3.92 1.40
N VAL A 76 -3.36 3.48 1.18
CA VAL A 76 -2.63 2.59 2.09
C VAL A 76 -1.25 3.19 2.35
N TRP A 77 -0.84 3.27 3.61
CA TRP A 77 0.43 3.87 4.01
C TRP A 77 0.95 3.27 5.33
N SER A 78 2.17 3.65 5.70
CA SER A 78 2.71 3.44 7.04
C SER A 78 3.32 4.76 7.51
N ASP A 79 3.17 5.06 8.79
CA ASP A 79 3.83 6.18 9.48
C ASP A 79 5.16 5.77 10.12
N ASP A 80 5.53 4.49 10.04
CA ASP A 80 6.81 3.99 10.50
C ASP A 80 7.92 4.40 9.51
N PRO A 81 8.94 5.16 9.92
CA PRO A 81 10.06 5.51 9.04
C PRO A 81 10.81 4.28 8.52
N VAL A 82 10.79 3.15 9.22
CA VAL A 82 11.36 1.88 8.75
C VAL A 82 10.68 1.42 7.46
N ALA A 83 9.37 1.67 7.29
CA ALA A 83 8.65 1.37 6.06
C ALA A 83 9.24 2.12 4.87
N LEU A 84 9.49 3.42 5.03
CA LEU A 84 10.08 4.26 3.99
C LEU A 84 11.49 3.80 3.62
N TYR A 85 12.34 3.55 4.63
CA TYR A 85 13.71 3.08 4.42
C TYR A 85 13.78 1.70 3.79
N ARG A 86 12.80 0.83 4.07
CA ARG A 86 12.69 -0.47 3.42
C ARG A 86 12.23 -0.31 1.97
N GLU A 87 11.15 0.44 1.74
CA GLU A 87 10.55 0.61 0.41
C GLU A 87 11.54 1.24 -0.57
N LEU A 88 12.24 2.30 -0.14
CA LEU A 88 13.15 3.06 -1.01
C LEU A 88 14.62 2.63 -0.88
N GLY A 89 14.97 1.89 0.16
CA GLY A 89 16.36 1.64 0.53
C GLY A 89 17.01 2.86 1.20
N THR A 90 18.28 2.71 1.57
CA THR A 90 19.05 3.75 2.26
C THR A 90 20.43 3.91 1.64
N GLY A 91 20.96 5.14 1.72
CA GLY A 91 22.29 5.49 1.23
C GLY A 91 22.53 5.17 -0.25
N ARG A 92 23.80 5.11 -0.64
CA ARG A 92 24.23 4.83 -2.02
C ARG A 92 23.76 3.45 -2.51
N VAL A 93 23.69 2.46 -1.61
CA VAL A 93 23.19 1.11 -1.97
C VAL A 93 21.70 1.17 -2.31
N GLY A 94 20.92 1.90 -1.52
CA GLY A 94 19.52 2.19 -1.81
C GLY A 94 19.38 2.85 -3.16
N GLU A 95 20.06 3.97 -3.39
CA GLU A 95 20.03 4.69 -4.67
C GLU A 95 20.24 3.81 -5.90
N MET A 96 21.28 2.95 -5.88
CA MET A 96 21.62 2.08 -7.01
C MET A 96 20.72 0.83 -7.12
N SER A 97 19.92 0.52 -6.10
CA SER A 97 19.06 -0.67 -6.14
C SER A 97 17.85 -0.46 -7.05
N PRO A 98 17.45 -1.50 -7.81
CA PRO A 98 16.27 -1.42 -8.66
C PRO A 98 15.02 -1.25 -7.80
N LYS A 99 14.15 -0.32 -8.20
CA LYS A 99 12.87 -0.05 -7.54
C LYS A 99 11.93 0.65 -8.52
N ASP A 100 10.64 0.42 -8.36
CA ASP A 100 9.58 1.07 -9.12
C ASP A 100 9.18 2.38 -8.41
N LEU A 101 9.34 3.52 -9.06
CA LEU A 101 9.00 4.83 -8.50
C LEU A 101 7.92 5.49 -9.35
N PRO A 102 6.96 6.18 -8.72
CA PRO A 102 6.04 7.05 -9.45
C PRO A 102 6.80 8.11 -10.27
N ASP A 103 6.23 8.49 -11.41
CA ASP A 103 6.76 9.55 -12.25
C ASP A 103 6.99 10.85 -11.45
N GLY A 104 8.19 11.43 -11.59
CA GLY A 104 8.57 12.66 -10.89
C GLY A 104 8.99 12.48 -9.42
N MET A 105 9.04 11.26 -8.91
CA MET A 105 9.58 10.97 -7.58
C MET A 105 11.10 10.69 -7.63
N GLU A 106 11.90 11.64 -7.17
CA GLU A 106 13.36 11.52 -7.11
C GLU A 106 13.88 11.61 -5.65
N PRO A 107 13.96 10.48 -4.93
CA PRO A 107 14.49 10.47 -3.57
C PRO A 107 15.97 10.83 -3.54
N THR A 108 16.37 11.69 -2.60
CA THR A 108 17.79 12.03 -2.36
C THR A 108 18.39 11.12 -1.31
N TYR A 109 19.56 10.54 -1.60
CA TYR A 109 20.23 9.61 -0.71
C TYR A 109 21.51 10.19 -0.12
N ARG A 110 21.83 9.75 1.10
CA ARG A 110 23.14 10.01 1.71
C ARG A 110 24.24 9.28 0.93
N GLN A 111 25.19 10.05 0.43
CA GLN A 111 26.32 9.52 -0.36
C GLN A 111 27.51 9.04 0.49
N THR A 112 27.64 9.55 1.71
CA THR A 112 28.74 9.20 2.61
C THR A 112 28.37 7.99 3.48
N PRO A 113 29.34 7.10 3.78
CA PRO A 113 29.11 6.02 4.74
C PRO A 113 28.76 6.58 6.12
N TRP A 114 28.10 5.76 6.92
CA TRP A 114 27.92 6.00 8.34
C TRP A 114 28.32 4.80 9.17
N PHE A 115 28.47 5.04 10.47
CA PHE A 115 29.03 4.12 11.43
C PHE A 115 28.01 3.87 12.53
N ILE A 116 27.73 2.59 12.78
CA ILE A 116 26.84 2.14 13.85
C ILE A 116 27.73 1.60 14.96
N PRO A 117 27.70 2.15 16.18
CA PRO A 117 28.46 1.61 17.30
C PRO A 117 28.09 0.15 17.54
N ALA A 118 29.09 -0.74 17.65
CA ALA A 118 28.82 -2.17 17.79
C ALA A 118 28.23 -2.54 19.17
N ASP A 119 28.40 -1.66 20.16
CA ASP A 119 27.82 -1.76 21.51
C ASP A 119 26.38 -1.24 21.59
N ALA A 120 25.87 -0.60 20.54
CA ALA A 120 24.50 -0.07 20.50
C ALA A 120 23.49 -1.06 19.89
N VAL A 121 23.93 -2.25 19.48
CA VAL A 121 23.11 -3.27 18.82
C VAL A 121 23.38 -4.64 19.44
N ASP A 122 22.33 -5.38 19.76
CA ASP A 122 22.43 -6.72 20.37
C ASP A 122 22.71 -7.83 19.35
N ILE A 123 22.65 -7.50 18.06
CA ILE A 123 22.82 -8.45 16.95
C ILE A 123 24.11 -8.16 16.17
N ASP A 124 24.78 -9.22 15.69
CA ASP A 124 25.96 -9.04 14.85
C ASP A 124 25.57 -8.67 13.41
N LEU A 125 25.59 -7.36 13.12
CA LEU A 125 25.27 -6.83 11.79
C LEU A 125 26.27 -7.28 10.71
N ASN A 126 27.46 -7.75 11.08
CA ASN A 126 28.40 -8.32 10.11
C ASN A 126 27.93 -9.70 9.65
N GLU A 127 27.47 -10.54 10.57
CA GLU A 127 27.00 -11.89 10.25
C GLU A 127 25.68 -11.85 9.47
N ILE A 128 24.75 -10.98 9.88
CA ILE A 128 23.40 -10.93 9.29
C ILE A 128 23.40 -10.18 7.94
N TYR A 129 24.15 -9.07 7.86
CA TYR A 129 24.07 -8.14 6.73
C TYR A 129 25.40 -7.92 6.00
N GLY A 130 26.48 -8.59 6.40
CA GLY A 130 27.80 -8.41 5.80
C GLY A 130 28.44 -7.04 6.08
N MET A 131 27.93 -6.28 7.06
CA MET A 131 28.46 -4.93 7.35
C MET A 131 29.87 -5.02 7.96
N PRO A 132 30.92 -4.49 7.32
CA PRO A 132 32.29 -4.62 7.84
C PRO A 132 32.46 -3.91 9.18
N LYS A 133 33.14 -4.58 10.12
CA LYS A 133 33.57 -3.99 11.40
C LYS A 133 34.85 -3.19 11.20
N ILE A 134 34.91 -2.00 11.78
CA ILE A 134 36.09 -1.14 11.80
C ILE A 134 36.35 -0.64 13.23
N LYS A 135 37.61 -0.33 13.53
CA LYS A 135 38.00 0.22 14.84
C LYS A 135 38.42 1.68 14.69
N ILE A 136 37.75 2.58 15.41
CA ILE A 136 38.06 4.02 15.45
C ILE A 136 38.25 4.41 16.91
N ASN A 137 39.41 4.96 17.27
CA ASN A 137 39.73 5.42 18.64
C ASN A 137 39.43 4.38 19.73
N GLY A 138 39.79 3.11 19.48
CA GLY A 138 39.57 2.03 20.44
C GLY A 138 38.17 1.41 20.42
N LYS A 139 37.17 2.06 19.81
CA LYS A 139 35.79 1.58 19.71
C LYS A 139 35.52 0.88 18.38
N VAL A 140 34.65 -0.13 18.40
CA VAL A 140 34.28 -0.92 17.22
C VAL A 140 32.97 -0.38 16.64
N PHE A 141 32.93 -0.21 15.33
CA PHE A 141 31.76 0.24 14.58
C PHE A 141 31.49 -0.67 13.40
N TYR A 142 30.22 -0.83 13.04
CA TYR A 142 29.83 -1.32 11.73
C TYR A 142 29.82 -0.17 10.74
N ARG A 143 30.49 -0.32 9.60
CA ARG A 143 30.44 0.64 8.49
C ARG A 143 29.40 0.19 7.48
N THR A 144 28.50 1.08 7.08
CA THR A 144 27.54 0.81 6.00
C THR A 144 27.46 1.98 5.01
N ASN A 145 27.17 1.65 3.75
CA ASN A 145 26.80 2.61 2.70
C ASN A 145 25.28 2.62 2.47
N GLY A 146 24.53 1.98 3.36
CA GLY A 146 23.09 1.80 3.30
C GLY A 146 22.67 0.40 2.85
N GLN A 147 21.36 0.23 2.71
CA GLN A 147 20.70 -1.03 2.39
C GLN A 147 19.90 -0.88 1.09
N PRO A 148 19.79 -1.95 0.29
CA PRO A 148 19.01 -1.91 -0.94
C PRO A 148 17.51 -1.72 -0.63
N ALA A 149 16.78 -1.17 -1.59
CA ALA A 149 15.33 -1.14 -1.58
C ALA A 149 14.77 -2.57 -1.55
N ARG A 150 13.71 -2.75 -0.77
CA ARG A 150 12.94 -3.99 -0.63
C ARG A 150 11.47 -3.63 -0.59
N GLN A 151 10.97 -3.20 -1.75
CA GLN A 151 9.59 -2.76 -1.90
C GLN A 151 8.61 -3.86 -1.47
N PHE A 152 7.59 -3.46 -0.74
CA PHE A 152 6.53 -4.34 -0.28
C PHE A 152 5.15 -3.71 -0.52
N LEU A 153 5.05 -2.38 -0.47
CA LEU A 153 3.80 -1.67 -0.70
C LEU A 153 3.56 -1.42 -2.20
N THR A 154 4.57 -0.95 -2.93
CA THR A 154 4.48 -0.74 -4.38
C THR A 154 4.09 -2.00 -5.16
N PRO A 155 4.76 -3.17 -4.96
CA PRO A 155 4.34 -4.40 -5.63
C PRO A 155 2.93 -4.84 -5.22
N ALA A 156 2.53 -4.65 -3.95
CA ALA A 156 1.17 -4.97 -3.51
C ALA A 156 0.10 -4.14 -4.22
N ILE A 157 0.33 -2.83 -4.38
CA ILE A 157 -0.55 -1.94 -5.14
C ILE A 157 -0.62 -2.37 -6.61
N ASN A 158 0.53 -2.65 -7.23
CA ASN A 158 0.59 -3.09 -8.61
C ASN A 158 -0.14 -4.42 -8.85
N ASN A 159 -0.06 -5.37 -7.91
CA ASN A 159 -0.79 -6.64 -8.00
C ASN A 159 -2.31 -6.42 -7.93
N VAL A 160 -2.79 -5.58 -7.01
CA VAL A 160 -4.24 -5.33 -6.87
C VAL A 160 -4.78 -4.46 -8.00
N LYS A 161 -3.96 -3.62 -8.64
CA LYS A 161 -4.36 -2.78 -9.78
C LYS A 161 -5.07 -3.57 -10.88
N ASP A 162 -4.61 -4.79 -11.16
CA ASP A 162 -5.20 -5.65 -12.19
C ASP A 162 -6.52 -6.30 -11.73
N GLU A 163 -6.71 -6.46 -10.41
CA GLU A 163 -7.89 -7.07 -9.81
C GLU A 163 -9.00 -6.04 -9.50
N ALA A 164 -8.62 -4.79 -9.24
CA ALA A 164 -9.51 -3.72 -8.80
C ALA A 164 -10.73 -3.49 -9.72
N PRO A 165 -10.60 -3.48 -11.07
CA PRO A 165 -11.76 -3.31 -11.95
C PRO A 165 -12.81 -4.42 -11.78
N LYS A 166 -12.37 -5.66 -11.51
CA LYS A 166 -13.28 -6.79 -11.30
C LYS A 166 -13.99 -6.66 -9.96
N ILE A 167 -13.24 -6.39 -8.88
CA ILE A 167 -13.80 -6.18 -7.53
C ILE A 167 -14.88 -5.09 -7.58
N MET A 168 -14.57 -3.96 -8.21
CA MET A 168 -15.49 -2.83 -8.33
C MET A 168 -16.74 -3.19 -9.12
N LYS A 169 -16.58 -3.85 -10.28
CA LYS A 169 -17.69 -4.29 -11.12
C LYS A 169 -18.62 -5.26 -10.38
N ASP A 170 -18.06 -6.21 -9.66
CA ASP A 170 -18.83 -7.23 -8.95
C ASP A 170 -19.60 -6.60 -7.78
N LYS A 171 -18.99 -5.67 -7.03
CA LYS A 171 -19.65 -4.90 -5.96
C LYS A 171 -20.81 -4.06 -6.47
N VAL A 172 -20.60 -3.26 -7.50
CA VAL A 172 -21.65 -2.40 -8.07
C VAL A 172 -22.80 -3.24 -8.61
N LYS A 173 -22.52 -4.35 -9.30
CA LYS A 173 -23.57 -5.26 -9.79
C LYS A 173 -24.37 -5.88 -8.65
N ALA A 174 -23.70 -6.35 -7.60
CA ALA A 174 -24.35 -6.94 -6.44
C ALA A 174 -25.25 -5.92 -5.73
N ALA A 175 -24.78 -4.68 -5.56
CA ALA A 175 -25.54 -3.60 -4.96
C ALA A 175 -26.77 -3.22 -5.78
N ILE A 176 -26.62 -3.04 -7.10
CA ILE A 176 -27.76 -2.76 -8.00
C ILE A 176 -28.81 -3.88 -7.89
N LYS A 177 -28.39 -5.15 -7.95
CA LYS A 177 -29.31 -6.28 -7.90
C LYS A 177 -30.04 -6.39 -6.54
N SER A 178 -29.32 -6.17 -5.44
CA SER A 178 -29.90 -6.29 -4.09
C SER A 178 -30.81 -5.12 -3.73
N GLU A 179 -30.42 -3.89 -4.05
CA GLU A 179 -31.10 -2.67 -3.62
C GLU A 179 -32.18 -2.18 -4.61
N LEU A 180 -32.02 -2.49 -5.90
CA LEU A 180 -32.92 -2.03 -6.96
C LEU A 180 -33.70 -3.18 -7.62
N GLY A 181 -33.39 -4.44 -7.29
CA GLY A 181 -33.98 -5.62 -7.93
C GLY A 181 -33.57 -5.76 -9.39
N ASP A 182 -34.01 -6.84 -10.03
CA ASP A 182 -33.83 -7.05 -11.48
C ASP A 182 -34.57 -5.98 -12.32
#